data_AF-A0A1Q5SCH9-F1
#
_entry.id   AF-A0A1Q5SCH9-F1
#
_cell.length_a   1.000
_cell.length_b   1.000
_cell.length_c   1.000
_cell.angle_alpha   90.00
_cell.angle_beta   90.00
_cell.angle_gamma   90.00
#
_symmetry.space_group_name_H-M   'P 1'
#
loop_
_entity.id
_entity.type
_entity.pdbx_description
1 polymer ?
#
loop_
_entity_poly.entity_id
_entity_poly.type
_entity_poly.pdbx_seq_one_letter_code
_entity_poly.pdbx_strand_id
1 'polypeptide(L)'
;MTHRLSRWITAALLWLALTSTAGAESLAATVEQWGLLGSWAVDCAGRPDRDKGALLTYEIRRDGRVMYRRNFGEAKDENEVVSATVNAEGLLNMMVYFASLHQTREFGLLLAKDGSLRAIYNRSERGEYTIRDGKYVATGVPTPAQQRCD
;
A
#
# COMPACT_ATOMS: atom_id res chain seq x y z
N MET A 1 28.72 49.88 37.82
CA MET A 1 28.71 48.41 37.97
C MET A 1 27.73 47.82 36.96
N THR A 2 28.23 47.55 35.76
CA THR A 2 27.47 47.20 34.56
C THR A 2 28.11 45.96 33.94
N HIS A 3 27.76 44.78 34.45
CA HIS A 3 28.03 43.51 33.78
C HIS A 3 26.77 42.64 33.90
N ARG A 4 25.71 43.08 33.20
CA ARG A 4 24.45 42.36 33.07
C ARG A 4 24.44 41.57 31.76
N LEU A 5 24.27 40.25 31.89
CA LEU A 5 23.32 39.48 31.09
C LEU A 5 23.53 39.43 29.55
N SER A 6 24.78 39.36 29.06
CA SER A 6 25.02 39.36 27.60
C SER A 6 25.38 38.01 26.97
N ARG A 7 25.46 36.90 27.72
CA ARG A 7 25.99 35.63 27.19
C ARG A 7 25.02 34.45 27.07
N TRP A 8 23.75 34.64 27.38
CA TRP A 8 22.75 33.54 27.43
C TRP A 8 21.58 33.73 26.46
N ILE A 9 21.71 34.61 25.46
CA ILE A 9 20.62 34.88 24.50
C ILE A 9 20.88 34.23 23.13
N THR A 10 22.11 33.85 22.82
CA THR A 10 22.47 33.33 21.47
C THR A 10 22.25 31.83 21.28
N ALA A 11 21.93 31.06 22.32
CA ALA A 11 21.72 29.61 22.20
C ALA A 11 20.25 29.19 22.03
N ALA A 12 19.28 30.07 22.31
CA ALA A 12 17.86 29.71 22.34
C ALA A 12 17.13 29.89 20.99
N LEU A 13 17.72 30.60 20.03
CA LEU A 13 17.02 30.98 18.79
C LEU A 13 17.24 30.03 17.59
N LEU A 14 18.07 28.99 17.72
CA LEU A 14 18.35 28.05 16.62
C LEU A 14 17.61 26.70 16.70
N TRP A 15 16.74 26.48 17.68
CA TRP A 15 16.04 25.19 17.87
C TRP A 15 14.57 25.19 17.44
N LEU A 16 14.05 26.29 16.90
CA LEU A 16 12.62 26.43 16.58
C LEU A 16 12.22 26.15 15.12
N ALA A 17 13.14 25.69 14.25
CA ALA A 17 12.86 25.57 12.80
C ALA A 17 12.75 24.14 12.26
N LEU A 18 12.73 23.11 13.11
CA LEU A 18 12.45 21.73 12.67
C LEU A 18 11.28 21.14 13.45
N THR A 19 10.14 21.83 13.46
CA THR A 19 8.87 21.11 13.56
C THR A 19 8.68 20.41 12.22
N SER A 20 9.28 19.23 12.05
CA SER A 20 8.81 18.28 11.04
C SER A 20 7.32 18.13 11.29
N THR A 21 6.51 18.72 10.43
CA THR A 21 5.10 18.37 10.33
C THR A 21 5.10 16.94 9.83
N ALA A 22 5.27 15.99 10.75
CA ALA A 22 4.83 14.63 10.58
C ALA A 22 3.29 14.71 10.50
N GLY A 23 2.80 15.23 9.37
CA GLY A 23 1.42 15.08 9.00
C GLY A 23 1.21 13.58 8.89
N ALA A 24 0.22 13.06 9.61
CA ALA A 24 -0.29 11.74 9.31
C ALA A 24 -0.72 11.79 7.84
N GLU A 25 0.11 11.23 6.96
CA GLU A 25 -0.18 11.19 5.55
C GLU A 25 -1.51 10.45 5.38
N SER A 26 -2.43 11.06 4.63
CA SER A 26 -3.73 10.44 4.44
C SER A 26 -3.56 9.14 3.67
N LEU A 27 -4.42 8.16 3.93
CA LEU A 27 -4.40 6.89 3.22
C LEU A 27 -4.29 7.07 1.70
N ALA A 28 -5.09 7.99 1.16
CA ALA A 28 -5.11 8.34 -0.25
C ALA A 28 -3.77 8.89 -0.74
N ALA A 29 -3.15 9.81 0.00
CA ALA A 29 -1.84 10.36 -0.33
C ALA A 29 -0.76 9.26 -0.30
N THR A 30 -0.75 8.39 0.69
CA THR A 30 0.22 7.29 0.79
C THR A 30 0.14 6.36 -0.43
N VAL A 31 -1.06 5.95 -0.84
CA VAL A 31 -1.21 5.04 -2.00
C VAL A 31 -0.92 5.74 -3.34
N GLU A 32 -1.22 7.04 -3.44
CA GLU A 32 -0.95 7.85 -4.62
C GLU A 32 0.56 8.08 -4.79
N GLN A 33 1.24 8.54 -3.74
CA GLN A 33 2.68 8.82 -3.75
C GLN A 33 3.52 7.55 -3.93
N TRP A 34 3.09 6.43 -3.32
CA TRP A 34 3.74 5.14 -3.55
C TRP A 34 3.52 4.61 -4.99
N GLY A 35 2.51 5.12 -5.70
CA GLY A 35 2.24 4.81 -7.09
C GLY A 35 1.37 3.57 -7.31
N LEU A 36 0.50 3.21 -6.36
CA LEU A 36 -0.36 2.02 -6.46
C LEU A 36 -1.55 2.21 -7.42
N LEU A 37 -2.04 3.45 -7.58
CA LEU A 37 -3.27 3.74 -8.30
C LEU A 37 -3.23 3.25 -9.76
N GLY A 38 -4.40 2.82 -10.24
CA GLY A 38 -4.58 2.27 -11.58
C GLY A 38 -4.95 0.79 -11.58
N SER A 39 -4.96 0.20 -12.77
CA SER A 39 -5.27 -1.21 -12.99
C SER A 39 -4.01 -2.02 -13.23
N TRP A 40 -3.99 -3.25 -12.71
CA TRP A 40 -2.85 -4.16 -12.72
C TRP A 40 -3.29 -5.57 -13.09
N ALA A 41 -2.57 -6.22 -13.98
CA ALA A 41 -2.84 -7.60 -14.37
C ALA A 41 -1.55 -8.33 -14.79
N VAL A 42 -1.60 -9.66 -14.81
CA VAL A 42 -0.50 -10.48 -15.37
C VAL A 42 -0.41 -10.31 -16.89
N ASP A 43 -1.57 -10.20 -17.55
CA ASP A 43 -1.71 -9.94 -18.98
C ASP A 43 -2.81 -8.89 -19.19
N CYS A 44 -2.42 -7.66 -19.57
CA CYS A 44 -3.35 -6.57 -19.80
C CYS A 44 -4.17 -6.71 -21.10
N ALA A 45 -3.72 -7.55 -22.05
CA ALA A 45 -4.48 -7.85 -23.26
C ALA A 45 -5.50 -8.99 -23.05
N GLY A 46 -5.26 -9.81 -22.02
CA GLY A 46 -6.10 -10.92 -21.63
C GLY A 46 -7.43 -10.49 -21.00
N ARG A 47 -8.45 -11.33 -21.15
CA ARG A 47 -9.67 -11.20 -20.36
C ARG A 47 -9.38 -11.61 -18.91
N PRO A 48 -9.89 -10.86 -17.90
CA PRO A 48 -9.73 -11.26 -16.51
C PRO A 48 -10.34 -12.64 -16.25
N ASP A 49 -9.62 -13.48 -15.53
CA ASP A 49 -9.94 -14.89 -15.33
C ASP A 49 -9.39 -15.36 -13.99
N ARG A 50 -10.14 -16.20 -13.28
CA ARG A 50 -9.77 -16.66 -11.94
C ARG A 50 -8.45 -17.43 -11.90
N ASP A 51 -8.18 -18.20 -12.94
CA ASP A 51 -7.05 -19.12 -13.00
C ASP A 51 -5.88 -18.53 -13.80
N LYS A 52 -6.17 -17.64 -14.76
CA LYS A 52 -5.14 -17.02 -15.62
C LYS A 52 -4.67 -15.64 -15.13
N GLY A 53 -5.45 -14.96 -14.29
CA GLY A 53 -5.08 -13.67 -13.72
C GLY A 53 -6.26 -12.71 -13.61
N ALA A 54 -6.41 -12.11 -12.44
CA ALA A 54 -7.39 -11.06 -12.22
C ALA A 54 -6.90 -9.72 -12.75
N LEU A 55 -7.84 -8.82 -13.09
CA LEU A 55 -7.58 -7.39 -13.18
C LEU A 55 -7.84 -6.77 -11.81
N LEU A 56 -6.77 -6.29 -11.18
CA LEU A 56 -6.79 -5.63 -9.89
C LEU A 56 -6.83 -4.12 -10.12
N THR A 57 -7.73 -3.39 -9.48
CA THR A 57 -7.80 -1.92 -9.64
C THR A 57 -7.79 -1.24 -8.28
N TYR A 58 -6.93 -0.24 -8.15
CA TYR A 58 -6.82 0.63 -6.99
C TYR A 58 -7.22 2.04 -7.38
N GLU A 59 -8.23 2.58 -6.73
CA GLU A 59 -8.77 3.91 -7.07
C GLU A 59 -9.16 4.70 -5.81
N ILE A 60 -9.08 6.02 -5.89
CA ILE A 60 -9.63 6.92 -4.88
C ILE A 60 -11.02 7.37 -5.35
N ARG A 61 -12.05 7.10 -4.55
CA ARG A 61 -13.42 7.55 -4.81
C ARG A 61 -13.57 9.03 -4.46
N ARG A 62 -14.66 9.67 -4.93
CA ARG A 62 -14.95 11.10 -4.68
C ARG A 62 -15.07 11.45 -3.19
N ASP A 63 -15.41 10.48 -2.35
CA ASP A 63 -15.50 10.63 -0.89
C ASP A 63 -14.14 10.42 -0.19
N GLY A 64 -13.06 10.23 -0.95
CA GLY A 64 -11.69 10.05 -0.45
C GLY A 64 -11.33 8.61 -0.08
N ARG A 65 -12.28 7.67 -0.15
CA ARG A 65 -11.99 6.26 0.17
C ARG A 65 -11.14 5.62 -0.92
N VAL A 66 -10.16 4.83 -0.50
CA VAL A 66 -9.35 4.02 -1.39
C VAL A 66 -10.01 2.66 -1.55
N MET A 67 -10.31 2.29 -2.80
CA MET A 67 -11.00 1.04 -3.13
C MET A 67 -10.04 0.09 -3.83
N TYR A 68 -10.08 -1.17 -3.40
CA TYR A 68 -9.44 -2.30 -4.06
C TYR A 68 -10.50 -3.19 -4.71
N ARG A 69 -10.52 -3.18 -6.04
CA ARG A 69 -11.45 -3.94 -6.86
C ARG A 69 -10.74 -5.12 -7.49
N ARG A 70 -11.39 -6.27 -7.48
CA ARG A 70 -10.88 -7.49 -8.13
C ARG A 70 -11.88 -7.97 -9.15
N ASN A 71 -11.40 -8.17 -10.38
CA ASN A 71 -12.18 -8.73 -11.46
C ASN A 71 -11.54 -10.06 -11.90
N PHE A 72 -12.23 -11.16 -11.67
CA PHE A 72 -11.84 -12.51 -12.06
C PHE A 72 -12.62 -13.03 -13.28
N GLY A 73 -13.23 -12.12 -14.05
CA GLY A 73 -14.14 -12.44 -15.16
C GLY A 73 -15.57 -12.56 -14.64
N GLU A 74 -16.00 -13.80 -14.38
CA GLU A 74 -17.36 -14.14 -13.91
C GLU A 74 -17.63 -13.71 -12.46
N ALA A 75 -16.58 -13.50 -11.67
CA ALA A 75 -16.68 -13.04 -10.29
C ALA A 75 -15.96 -11.71 -10.10
N LYS A 76 -16.59 -10.79 -9.37
CA LYS A 76 -16.06 -9.46 -9.08
C LYS A 76 -16.37 -9.06 -7.65
N ASP A 77 -15.46 -8.33 -7.02
CA ASP A 77 -15.71 -7.69 -5.73
C ASP A 77 -15.00 -6.34 -5.63
N GLU A 78 -15.49 -5.52 -4.70
CA GLU A 78 -14.92 -4.22 -4.35
C GLU A 78 -14.78 -4.16 -2.84
N ASN A 79 -13.61 -3.75 -2.36
CA ASN A 79 -13.26 -3.78 -0.95
C ASN A 79 -12.56 -2.47 -0.58
N GLU A 80 -12.78 -2.01 0.64
CA GLU A 80 -12.16 -0.78 1.10
C GLU A 80 -10.75 -1.07 1.61
N VAL A 81 -9.79 -0.26 1.17
CA VAL A 81 -8.49 -0.18 1.83
C VAL A 81 -8.68 0.70 3.06
N VAL A 82 -8.35 0.17 4.23
CA VAL A 82 -8.58 0.84 5.52
C VAL A 82 -7.30 1.38 6.15
N SER A 83 -6.13 0.93 5.68
CA SER A 83 -4.82 1.44 6.10
C SER A 83 -3.76 1.15 5.03
N ALA A 84 -2.78 2.03 4.90
CA ALA A 84 -1.59 1.82 4.08
C ALA A 84 -0.40 2.52 4.73
N THR A 85 0.72 1.81 4.81
CA THR A 85 2.00 2.32 5.33
C THR A 85 3.14 1.79 4.49
N VAL A 86 4.20 2.56 4.32
CA VAL A 86 5.41 2.11 3.63
C VAL A 86 6.43 1.71 4.70
N ASN A 87 6.96 0.50 4.61
CA ASN A 87 7.97 0.02 5.56
C ASN A 87 9.38 0.52 5.20
N ALA A 88 10.37 0.21 6.05
CA ALA A 88 11.77 0.62 5.84
C ALA A 88 12.42 0.03 4.57
N GLU A 89 11.86 -1.02 4.00
CA GLU A 89 12.33 -1.67 2.78
C GLU A 89 11.61 -1.14 1.52
N GLY A 90 10.70 -0.18 1.67
CA GLY A 90 9.90 0.40 0.58
C GLY A 90 8.67 -0.42 0.21
N LEU A 91 8.34 -1.48 0.96
CA LEU A 91 7.15 -2.29 0.75
C LEU A 91 5.92 -1.53 1.23
N LEU A 92 4.85 -1.52 0.43
CA LEU A 92 3.56 -1.01 0.86
C LEU A 92 2.81 -2.08 1.65
N ASN A 93 2.63 -1.85 2.94
CA ASN A 93 1.77 -2.63 3.82
C ASN A 93 0.37 -2.04 3.79
N MET A 94 -0.57 -2.75 3.18
CA MET A 94 -1.94 -2.31 2.96
C MET A 94 -2.93 -3.24 3.66
N MET A 95 -3.87 -2.69 4.43
CA MET A 95 -4.97 -3.45 5.03
C MET A 95 -6.24 -3.24 4.22
N VAL A 96 -6.88 -4.34 3.82
CA VAL A 96 -8.12 -4.35 3.04
C VAL A 96 -9.21 -5.05 3.83
N TYR A 97 -10.35 -4.40 4.00
CA TYR A 97 -11.54 -5.01 4.60
C TYR A 97 -12.40 -5.71 3.54
N PHE A 98 -12.47 -7.04 3.60
CA PHE A 98 -13.32 -7.87 2.75
C PHE A 98 -14.69 -8.06 3.40
N ALA A 99 -15.66 -7.23 3.00
CA ALA A 99 -17.00 -7.23 3.58
C ALA A 99 -17.70 -8.60 3.49
N SER A 100 -17.55 -9.31 2.36
CA SER A 100 -18.14 -10.64 2.16
C SER A 100 -17.57 -11.72 3.08
N LEU A 101 -16.37 -11.52 3.62
CA LEU A 101 -15.69 -12.44 4.52
C LEU A 101 -15.69 -11.94 5.97
N HIS A 102 -16.19 -10.73 6.22
CA HIS A 102 -16.07 -10.02 7.49
C HIS A 102 -14.65 -10.07 8.08
N GLN A 103 -13.65 -9.85 7.22
CA GLN A 103 -12.24 -9.98 7.58
C GLN A 103 -11.40 -8.86 6.97
N THR A 104 -10.48 -8.31 7.76
CA THR A 104 -9.37 -7.51 7.21
C THR A 104 -8.20 -8.41 6.87
N ARG A 105 -7.57 -8.18 5.73
CA ARG A 105 -6.30 -8.82 5.37
C ARG A 105 -5.25 -7.79 5.07
N GLU A 106 -4.04 -8.09 5.52
CA GLU A 106 -2.86 -7.27 5.27
C GLU A 106 -2.11 -7.82 4.06
N PHE A 107 -1.70 -6.93 3.16
CA PHE A 107 -0.92 -7.22 1.97
C PHE A 107 0.40 -6.45 2.03
N GLY A 108 1.50 -7.12 1.74
CA GLY A 108 2.77 -6.47 1.42
C GLY A 108 2.93 -6.42 -0.08
N LEU A 109 2.93 -5.23 -0.68
CA LEU A 109 3.10 -5.02 -2.10
C LEU A 109 4.46 -4.42 -2.39
N LEU A 110 5.15 -4.98 -3.39
CA LEU A 110 6.41 -4.47 -3.92
C LEU A 110 6.15 -3.92 -5.32
N LEU A 111 6.50 -2.66 -5.53
CA LEU A 111 6.66 -2.08 -6.86
C LEU A 111 8.14 -2.27 -7.26
N ALA A 112 8.40 -3.17 -8.19
CA ALA A 112 9.74 -3.47 -8.66
C ALA A 112 10.28 -2.33 -9.55
N LYS A 113 11.61 -2.30 -9.74
CA LYS A 113 12.28 -1.28 -10.55
C LYS A 113 11.87 -1.29 -12.02
N ASP A 114 11.38 -2.43 -12.51
CA ASP A 114 10.84 -2.57 -13.87
C ASP A 114 9.40 -2.06 -13.99
N GLY A 115 8.82 -1.54 -12.91
CA GLY A 115 7.45 -1.03 -12.85
C GLY A 115 6.40 -2.08 -12.55
N SER A 116 6.79 -3.35 -12.37
CA SER A 116 5.84 -4.41 -12.07
C SER A 116 5.44 -4.45 -10.60
N LEU A 117 4.18 -4.75 -10.33
CA LEU A 117 3.62 -4.91 -8.99
C LEU A 117 3.61 -6.39 -8.60
N ARG A 118 4.03 -6.70 -7.38
CA ARG A 118 3.99 -8.07 -6.86
C ARG A 118 3.58 -8.13 -5.39
N ALA A 119 2.71 -9.09 -5.07
CA ALA A 119 2.37 -9.39 -3.68
C ALA A 119 3.48 -10.24 -3.03
N ILE A 120 4.09 -9.71 -1.98
CA ILE A 120 5.15 -10.37 -1.19
C ILE A 120 4.57 -11.14 -0.02
N TYR A 121 3.53 -10.62 0.62
CA TYR A 121 2.78 -11.40 1.59
C TYR A 121 1.30 -11.04 1.59
N ASN A 122 0.49 -11.96 2.10
CA ASN A 122 -0.89 -11.72 2.49
C ASN A 122 -1.22 -12.53 3.73
N ARG A 123 -1.76 -11.89 4.76
CA ARG A 123 -2.13 -12.56 6.02
C ARG A 123 -3.47 -12.08 6.57
N SER A 124 -4.12 -12.94 7.34
CA SER A 124 -5.28 -12.57 8.14
C SER A 124 -4.86 -11.76 9.37
N GLU A 125 -5.83 -11.14 10.06
CA GLU A 125 -5.62 -10.53 11.39
C GLU A 125 -5.02 -11.49 12.43
N ARG A 126 -5.24 -12.81 12.27
CA ARG A 126 -4.65 -13.85 13.12
C ARG A 126 -3.22 -14.24 12.71
N GLY A 127 -2.67 -13.62 11.68
CA GLY A 127 -1.34 -13.92 11.16
C GLY A 127 -1.26 -15.15 10.26
N GLU A 128 -2.39 -15.65 9.75
CA GLU A 128 -2.40 -16.79 8.83
C GLU A 128 -2.08 -16.34 7.40
N TYR A 129 -0.95 -16.79 6.88
CA TYR A 129 -0.46 -16.39 5.56
C TYR A 129 -1.07 -17.24 4.44
N THR A 130 -1.51 -16.60 3.37
CA THR A 130 -1.82 -17.24 2.08
C THR A 130 -0.72 -16.98 1.05
N ILE A 131 0.02 -15.89 1.22
CA ILE A 131 1.25 -15.57 0.49
C ILE A 131 2.32 -15.23 1.52
N ARG A 132 3.51 -15.82 1.41
CA ARG A 132 4.68 -15.52 2.25
C ARG A 132 5.92 -15.50 1.36
N ASP A 133 6.79 -14.51 1.57
CA ASP A 133 8.06 -14.33 0.83
C ASP A 133 7.89 -14.40 -0.71
N GLY A 134 6.80 -13.80 -1.21
CA GLY A 134 6.46 -13.74 -2.62
C GLY A 134 6.02 -15.08 -3.23
N LYS A 135 5.59 -16.04 -2.41
CA LYS A 135 5.10 -17.36 -2.82
C LYS A 135 3.75 -17.70 -2.19
N TYR A 136 2.90 -18.41 -2.91
CA TYR A 136 1.67 -18.96 -2.34
C TYR A 136 2.01 -20.05 -1.32
N VAL A 137 1.46 -19.96 -0.12
CA VAL A 137 1.73 -20.95 0.96
C VAL A 137 1.26 -22.34 0.55
N ALA A 138 0.13 -22.43 -0.16
CA ALA A 138 -0.47 -23.70 -0.54
C ALA A 138 0.33 -24.49 -1.59
N THR A 139 1.05 -23.80 -2.50
CA THR A 139 1.70 -24.43 -3.66
C THR A 139 3.21 -24.21 -3.71
N GLY A 140 3.74 -23.24 -2.96
CA GLY A 140 5.13 -22.80 -3.05
C GLY A 140 5.47 -22.02 -4.32
N VAL A 141 4.52 -21.87 -5.25
CA VAL A 141 4.73 -21.16 -6.52
C VAL A 141 4.88 -19.65 -6.25
N PRO A 142 5.83 -18.97 -6.92
CA PRO A 142 5.94 -17.52 -6.89
C PRO A 142 4.63 -16.80 -7.25
N THR A 143 4.31 -15.71 -6.55
CA THR A 143 3.26 -14.79 -6.99
C THR A 143 3.65 -14.19 -8.34
N PRO A 144 2.71 -14.05 -9.29
CA PRO A 144 3.02 -13.47 -10.58
C PRO A 144 3.31 -11.97 -10.43
N ALA A 145 4.22 -11.47 -11.27
CA ALA A 145 4.37 -10.04 -11.48
C ALA A 145 3.19 -9.51 -12.29
N GLN A 146 2.67 -8.35 -11.92
CA GLN A 146 1.58 -7.69 -12.61
C GLN A 146 2.10 -6.40 -13.24
N GLN A 147 1.69 -6.15 -14.47
CA GLN A 147 1.98 -4.91 -15.18
C GLN A 147 0.83 -3.92 -14.96
N ARG A 148 1.15 -2.63 -15.00
CA ARG A 148 0.12 -1.60 -15.06
C ARG A 148 -0.55 -1.67 -16.43
N CYS A 149 -1.88 -1.65 -16.43
CA CYS A 149 -2.67 -1.58 -17.65
C CYS A 149 -3.06 -0.14 -17.94
N ASP A 150 -3.06 0.21 -19.23
CA ASP A 150 -3.45 1.53 -19.75
C ASP A 150 -4.97 1.75 -19.75
#